data_AF-A0A1H2UIQ1-F1
#
_entry.id   AF-A0A1H2UIQ1-F1
#
_cell.length_a   1.000
_cell.length_b   1.000
_cell.length_c   1.000
_cell.angle_alpha   90.00
_cell.angle_beta   90.00
_cell.angle_gamma   90.00
#
_symmetry.space_group_name_H-M   'P 1'
#
loop_
_entity.id
_entity.type
_entity.pdbx_description
1 polymer ?
#
loop_
_entity_poly.entity_id
_entity_poly.type
_entity_poly.pdbx_seq_one_letter_code
_entity_poly.pdbx_strand_id
1 'polypeptide(L)'
;MIEEVISDKPTRVVFHFNKKSIGNPGIAPWTIKCKGETYYVMNLTSEVPFTTKNTPDNPHTQGSLQFKGRLKLVTTSDGIEAIVY
;
A
#
# COMPACT_ATOMS: atom_id res chain seq x y z
N MET A 1 -3.78 -17.56 8.50
CA MET A 1 -3.42 -16.14 8.46
C MET A 1 -1.99 -16.02 8.93
N ILE A 2 -1.12 -15.43 8.12
CA ILE A 2 0.28 -15.16 8.48
C ILE A 2 0.41 -13.64 8.54
N GLU A 3 0.92 -13.13 9.65
CA GLU A 3 1.21 -11.70 9.82
C GLU A 3 2.71 -11.44 9.75
N GLU A 4 3.10 -10.40 9.03
CA GLU A 4 4.47 -9.93 8.92
C GLU A 4 4.54 -8.45 9.25
N VAL A 5 5.37 -8.08 10.24
CA VAL A 5 5.58 -6.67 10.61
C VAL A 5 6.71 -6.11 9.74
N ILE A 6 6.34 -5.26 8.78
CA ILE A 6 7.28 -4.58 7.87
C ILE A 6 7.95 -3.38 8.55
N SER A 7 7.18 -2.64 9.35
CA SER A 7 7.70 -1.53 10.13
C SER A 7 7.03 -1.44 11.50
N ASP A 8 7.82 -1.78 12.52
CA ASP A 8 7.51 -1.63 13.95
C ASP A 8 7.63 -0.17 14.43
N LYS A 9 8.31 0.69 13.67
CA LYS A 9 8.43 2.13 13.91
C LYS A 9 7.61 2.93 12.89
N PRO A 10 7.09 4.12 13.26
CA PRO A 10 6.43 5.00 12.31
C PRO A 10 7.34 5.35 11.14
N THR A 11 6.91 5.02 9.94
CA THR A 11 7.64 5.29 8.70
C THR A 11 6.71 5.87 7.65
N ARG A 12 7.29 6.44 6.60
CA ARG A 12 6.53 6.86 5.44
C ARG A 12 6.16 5.63 4.63
N VAL A 13 4.85 5.44 4.43
CA VAL A 13 4.31 4.39 3.57
C VAL A 13 3.56 5.05 2.43
N VAL A 14 3.84 4.65 1.19
CA VAL A 14 3.19 5.22 -0.01
C VAL A 14 2.50 4.13 -0.80
N PHE A 15 1.18 4.27 -0.96
CA PHE A 15 0.34 3.41 -1.75
C PHE A 15 0.11 4.04 -3.12
N HIS A 16 0.45 3.29 -4.15
CA HIS A 16 0.22 3.65 -5.54
C HIS A 16 -0.88 2.75 -6.09
N PHE A 17 -1.85 3.32 -6.77
CA PHE A 17 -2.83 2.51 -7.49
C PHE A 17 -2.17 1.87 -8.72
N ASN A 18 -2.29 0.55 -8.83
CA ASN A 18 -1.77 -0.24 -9.92
C ASN A 18 -2.80 -0.31 -11.05
N LYS A 19 -2.64 0.53 -12.07
CA LYS A 19 -3.55 0.59 -13.24
C LYS A 19 -3.73 -0.77 -13.94
N LYS A 20 -2.78 -1.71 -13.80
CA LYS A 20 -2.91 -3.05 -14.40
C LYS A 20 -4.02 -3.89 -13.76
N SER A 21 -4.48 -3.57 -12.55
CA SER A 21 -5.60 -4.28 -11.91
C SER A 21 -6.97 -3.93 -12.50
N ILE A 22 -7.09 -2.86 -13.29
CA ILE A 22 -8.35 -2.48 -13.93
C ILE A 22 -8.78 -3.60 -14.88
N GLY A 23 -9.94 -4.21 -14.60
CA GLY A 23 -10.46 -5.35 -15.37
C GLY A 23 -9.76 -6.68 -15.12
N ASN A 24 -8.77 -6.72 -14.21
CA ASN A 24 -7.95 -7.90 -13.93
C ASN A 24 -8.00 -8.25 -12.43
N PRO A 25 -8.99 -9.04 -11.97
CA PRO A 25 -9.19 -9.32 -10.54
C PRO A 25 -8.04 -10.11 -9.90
N GLY A 26 -7.21 -10.80 -10.68
CA GLY A 26 -6.02 -11.51 -10.18
C GLY A 26 -4.79 -10.61 -9.94
N ILE A 27 -4.88 -9.31 -10.23
CA ILE A 27 -3.78 -8.36 -10.03
C ILE A 27 -4.14 -7.42 -8.87
N ALA A 28 -3.25 -7.36 -7.89
CA ALA A 28 -3.41 -6.48 -6.75
C ALA A 28 -3.52 -4.99 -7.18
N PRO A 29 -4.54 -4.26 -6.72
CA PRO A 29 -4.77 -2.86 -7.07
C PRO A 29 -3.81 -1.91 -6.38
N TRP A 30 -3.11 -2.32 -5.32
CA TRP A 30 -2.19 -1.44 -4.61
C TRP A 30 -0.75 -1.92 -4.68
N THR A 31 0.15 -0.97 -4.92
CA THR A 31 1.59 -1.14 -4.79
C THR A 31 2.09 -0.27 -3.65
N ILE A 32 2.59 -0.91 -2.59
CA ILE A 32 3.12 -0.25 -1.40
C ILE A 32 4.62 -0.08 -1.56
N LYS A 33 5.13 1.11 -1.25
CA LYS A 33 6.56 1.33 -1.07
C LYS A 33 6.84 1.70 0.38
N CYS A 34 7.70 0.93 1.02
CA CYS A 34 8.12 1.12 2.42
C CYS A 34 9.56 0.62 2.59
N LYS A 35 10.42 1.41 3.23
CA LYS A 35 11.83 1.04 3.51
C LYS A 35 12.64 0.55 2.30
N GLY A 36 12.33 1.03 1.10
CA GLY A 36 12.99 0.60 -0.14
C GLY A 36 12.42 -0.67 -0.77
N GLU A 37 11.49 -1.34 -0.11
CA GLU A 37 10.80 -2.52 -0.60
C GLU A 37 9.46 -2.17 -1.26
N THR A 38 9.01 -3.05 -2.15
CA THR A 38 7.75 -2.92 -2.89
C THR A 38 6.89 -4.15 -2.67
N TYR A 39 5.64 -3.95 -2.24
CA TYR A 39 4.67 -5.01 -2.02
C TYR A 39 3.42 -4.78 -2.87
N TYR A 40 2.78 -5.87 -3.29
CA TYR A 40 1.51 -5.86 -4.02
C TYR A 40 0.42 -6.33 -3.08
N VAL A 41 -0.55 -5.47 -2.78
CA VAL A 41 -1.60 -5.77 -1.79
C VAL A 41 -2.99 -5.59 -2.36
N MET A 42 -3.89 -6.47 -1.92
CA MET A 42 -5.29 -6.48 -2.32
C MET A 42 -6.07 -5.37 -1.62
N ASN A 43 -5.91 -5.29 -0.31
CA ASN A 43 -6.67 -4.36 0.54
C ASN A 43 -5.75 -3.53 1.42
N LEU A 44 -6.25 -2.36 1.81
CA LEU A 44 -5.61 -1.42 2.71
C LEU A 44 -6.59 -1.07 3.83
N THR A 45 -6.17 -1.28 5.07
CA THR A 45 -6.84 -0.81 6.28
C THR A 45 -5.95 0.22 6.97
N SER A 46 -6.51 1.36 7.36
CA SER A 46 -5.75 2.43 8.03
C SER A 46 -6.40 2.82 9.35
N GLU A 47 -5.59 2.80 10.41
CA GLU A 47 -5.91 3.32 11.74
C GLU A 47 -5.30 4.71 11.98
N VAL A 48 -4.50 5.20 11.02
CA VAL A 48 -3.89 6.53 11.03
C VAL A 48 -4.44 7.43 9.91
N PRO A 49 -4.37 8.77 10.06
CA PRO A 49 -4.69 9.69 8.98
C PRO A 49 -3.75 9.52 7.77
N PHE A 50 -4.24 9.89 6.60
CA PHE A 50 -3.45 9.93 5.37
C PHE A 50 -3.59 11.26 4.64
N THR A 51 -2.66 11.48 3.72
CA THR A 51 -2.71 12.60 2.77
C THR A 51 -2.64 12.04 1.35
N THR A 52 -3.22 12.76 0.40
CA THR A 52 -2.96 12.50 -1.01
C THR A 52 -1.63 13.12 -1.39
N LYS A 53 -0.83 12.36 -2.14
CA LYS A 53 0.38 12.86 -2.77
C LYS A 53 0.08 13.06 -4.24
N ASN A 54 0.08 14.32 -4.65
CA ASN A 54 0.05 14.67 -6.07
C ASN A 54 1.49 14.63 -6.63
N THR A 55 1.65 14.08 -7.82
CA THR A 55 2.93 14.08 -8.55
C THR A 55 2.67 14.60 -9.97
N PRO A 56 2.47 15.93 -10.11
CA PRO A 56 2.00 16.54 -11.36
C PRO A 56 2.95 16.27 -12.54
N ASP A 57 4.25 16.19 -12.26
CA ASP A 57 5.28 15.98 -13.29
C ASP A 57 5.54 14.49 -13.58
N ASN A 58 4.80 13.55 -12.95
CA ASN A 58 4.93 12.12 -13.20
C ASN A 58 3.66 11.56 -13.87
N PRO A 59 3.65 11.39 -15.21
CA PRO A 59 2.46 10.92 -15.93
C PRO A 59 2.05 9.50 -15.53
N HIS A 60 2.97 8.70 -14.99
CA HIS A 60 2.70 7.33 -14.56
C HIS A 60 2.09 7.25 -13.16
N THR A 61 2.23 8.30 -12.36
CA THR A 61 1.76 8.34 -10.98
C THR A 61 0.97 9.61 -10.77
N GLN A 62 -0.36 9.56 -10.92
CA GLN A 62 -1.20 10.77 -10.82
C GLN A 62 -1.98 10.86 -9.50
N GLY A 63 -1.87 9.86 -8.64
CA GLY A 63 -2.46 9.86 -7.31
C GLY A 63 -1.87 8.76 -6.45
N SER A 64 -1.46 9.11 -5.24
CA SER A 64 -0.97 8.14 -4.26
C SER A 64 -1.46 8.53 -2.87
N LEU A 65 -1.66 7.53 -2.02
CA LEU A 65 -1.97 7.75 -0.62
C LEU A 65 -0.68 7.65 0.18
N GLN A 66 -0.41 8.66 1.01
CA GLN A 66 0.75 8.70 1.88
C GLN A 66 0.33 8.68 3.34
N PHE A 67 0.94 7.77 4.08
CA PHE A 67 0.74 7.57 5.50
C PHE A 67 2.05 7.80 6.25
N LYS A 68 1.94 8.12 7.55
CA LYS A 68 3.05 8.06 8.49
C LYS A 68 2.63 7.19 9.67
N GLY A 69 3.08 5.95 9.67
CA GLY A 69 2.65 4.93 10.64
C GLY A 69 3.52 3.67 10.59
N ARG A 70 3.21 2.75 11.48
CA ARG A 70 3.71 1.37 11.44
C ARG A 70 3.00 0.62 10.31
N LEU A 71 3.60 -0.46 9.84
CA LEU A 71 3.06 -1.24 8.74
C LEU A 71 3.20 -2.73 9.05
N LYS A 72 2.10 -3.46 8.91
CA LYS A 72 2.09 -4.92 8.86
C LYS A 72 1.33 -5.41 7.63
N LEU A 73 1.72 -6.58 7.13
CA LEU A 73 1.05 -7.30 6.05
C LEU A 73 0.42 -8.57 6.61
N VAL A 74 -0.78 -8.88 6.15
CA VAL A 74 -1.53 -10.08 6.55
C VAL A 74 -1.87 -10.89 5.30
N THR A 75 -1.42 -12.14 5.23
CA THR A 75 -1.76 -13.05 4.15
C THR A 75 -3.06 -13.79 4.46
N THR A 76 -4.05 -13.62 3.57
CA THR A 76 -5.38 -14.22 3.63
C THR A 76 -5.64 -15.12 2.41
N SER A 77 -6.82 -15.74 2.33
CA SER A 77 -7.25 -16.49 1.15
C SER A 77 -7.42 -15.62 -0.10
N ASP A 78 -7.71 -14.33 0.09
CA ASP A 78 -8.04 -13.41 -1.00
C ASP A 78 -6.82 -12.57 -1.43
N GLY A 79 -5.69 -12.70 -0.72
CA GLY A 79 -4.41 -12.07 -1.02
C GLY A 79 -3.79 -11.40 0.20
N ILE A 80 -2.95 -10.40 -0.03
CA ILE A 80 -2.26 -9.66 1.03
C ILE A 80 -3.08 -8.43 1.40
N GLU A 81 -3.35 -8.24 2.69
CA GLU A 81 -3.89 -7.01 3.26
C GLU A 81 -2.77 -6.21 3.95
N ALA A 82 -2.76 -4.89 3.74
CA ALA A 82 -1.86 -3.99 4.45
C ALA A 82 -2.61 -3.21 5.52
N ILE A 83 -2.03 -3.17 6.72
CA ILE A 83 -2.58 -2.44 7.85
C ILE A 83 -1.56 -1.37 8.27
N VAL A 84 -1.98 -0.10 8.25
CA VAL A 84 -1.18 1.03 8.73
C VAL A 84 -1.76 1.54 10.05
N TYR A 85 -0.93 1.58 11.10
CA TYR A 85 -1.34 1.87 12.49
C TYR A 85 -0.29 2.68 13.28
#